data_AF-A0A1Y1K2W2-F1
#
_entry.id   AF-A0A1Y1K2W2-F1
#
_cell.length_a   1.000
_cell.length_b   1.000
_cell.length_c   1.000
_cell.angle_alpha   90.00
_cell.angle_beta   90.00
_cell.angle_gamma   90.00
#
_symmetry.space_group_name_H-M   'P 1'
#
loop_
_entity.id
_entity.type
_entity.pdbx_description
1 polymer ?
#
loop_
_entity_poly.entity_id
_entity_poly.type
_entity_poly.pdbx_seq_one_letter_code
_entity_poly.pdbx_strand_id
1 'polypeptide(L)'
;MSLAEREQLAINIDDIYFSFPYQLGIIFDDSNNQKRFVEITMVYHSLKGLSMMRSRGEEPPLNMGMMPEYQGKISVCNYRFIREFTKGVESQWTVNLLNHFKPADYLD
;
A
#
# COMPACT_ATOMS: atom_id res chain seq x y z
N MET A 1 10.19 -5.99 -16.56
CA MET A 1 9.81 -4.62 -16.19
C MET A 1 10.43 -3.62 -17.14
N SER A 2 9.62 -3.10 -18.06
CA SER A 2 9.92 -1.97 -18.93
C SER A 2 9.89 -0.65 -18.14
N LEU A 3 10.36 0.45 -18.76
CA LEU A 3 10.25 1.79 -18.17
C LEU A 3 8.79 2.17 -17.92
N ALA A 4 7.91 1.90 -18.89
CA ALA A 4 6.49 2.19 -18.78
C ALA A 4 5.82 1.44 -17.62
N GLU A 5 6.17 0.16 -17.41
CA GLU A 5 5.67 -0.62 -16.27
C GLU A 5 6.16 -0.05 -14.93
N ARG A 6 7.41 0.42 -14.86
CA ARG A 6 7.94 1.07 -13.63
C ARG A 6 7.24 2.38 -13.33
N GLU A 7 6.98 3.20 -14.34
CA GLU A 7 6.25 4.47 -14.19
C GLU A 7 4.79 4.27 -13.80
N GLN A 8 4.19 3.14 -14.19
CA GLN A 8 2.86 2.75 -13.74
C GLN A 8 2.84 2.29 -12.28
N LEU A 9 3.94 1.71 -11.78
CA LEU A 9 4.09 1.28 -10.39
C LEU A 9 4.55 2.39 -9.45
N ALA A 10 5.10 3.48 -9.97
CA ALA A 10 5.58 4.60 -9.18
C ALA A 10 4.41 5.33 -8.49
N ILE A 11 4.37 5.29 -7.16
CA ILE A 11 3.36 5.95 -6.33
C ILE A 11 4.01 7.09 -5.56
N ASN A 12 3.38 8.27 -5.61
CA ASN A 12 3.70 9.37 -4.70
C ASN A 12 2.92 9.16 -3.39
N ILE A 13 3.60 9.29 -2.23
CA ILE A 13 2.96 9.16 -0.93
C ILE A 13 1.85 10.22 -0.72
N ASP A 14 2.03 11.41 -1.29
CA ASP A 14 1.05 12.50 -1.21
C ASP A 14 -0.20 12.24 -2.08
N ASP A 15 -0.14 11.24 -2.96
CA ASP A 15 -1.28 10.79 -3.77
C ASP A 15 -2.12 9.70 -3.07
N ILE A 16 -1.73 9.25 -1.88
CA ILE A 16 -2.50 8.30 -1.07
C ILE A 16 -3.67 9.04 -0.41
N TYR A 17 -4.90 8.63 -0.73
CA TYR A 17 -6.11 9.22 -0.15
C TYR A 17 -6.74 8.36 0.95
N PHE A 18 -6.44 7.07 0.97
CA PHE A 18 -7.00 6.14 1.95
C PHE A 18 -6.03 5.00 2.24
N SER A 19 -5.94 4.60 3.50
CA SER A 19 -5.10 3.48 3.91
C SER A 19 -5.68 2.79 5.13
N PHE A 20 -5.51 1.47 5.22
CA PHE A 20 -5.96 0.71 6.37
C PHE A 20 -5.11 -0.55 6.58
N PRO A 21 -5.01 -1.05 7.83
CA PRO A 21 -4.44 -2.36 8.10
C PRO A 21 -5.45 -3.44 7.67
N TYR A 22 -5.05 -4.32 6.77
CA TYR A 22 -5.86 -5.45 6.34
C TYR A 22 -5.68 -6.66 7.26
N GLN A 23 -4.45 -6.95 7.66
CA GLN A 23 -4.13 -8.10 8.50
C GLN A 23 -3.00 -7.74 9.46
N LEU A 24 -3.12 -8.17 10.72
CA LEU A 24 -2.08 -8.11 11.73
C LEU A 24 -1.84 -9.51 12.28
N GLY A 25 -0.58 -9.94 12.33
CA GLY A 25 -0.18 -11.26 12.79
C GLY A 25 1.02 -11.19 13.73
N ILE A 26 1.09 -12.14 14.65
CA ILE A 26 2.27 -12.39 15.49
C ILE A 26 2.77 -13.78 15.16
N ILE A 27 4.04 -13.89 14.81
CA ILE A 27 4.72 -15.15 14.53
C ILE A 27 5.64 -15.45 15.70
N PHE A 28 5.49 -16.65 16.26
CA PHE A 28 6.38 -17.19 17.27
C PHE A 28 7.33 -18.16 16.59
N ASP A 29 8.62 -18.06 16.88
CA ASP A 29 9.60 -19.03 16.42
C ASP A 29 9.65 -20.19 17.41
N ASP A 30 9.04 -21.33 17.02
CA ASP A 30 8.94 -22.52 17.87
C ASP A 30 10.31 -23.14 18.18
N SER A 31 11.35 -22.85 17.39
CA SER A 31 12.71 -23.34 17.64
C SER A 31 13.42 -22.56 18.74
N ASN A 32 13.00 -21.32 18.98
CA ASN A 32 13.57 -20.43 19.96
C ASN A 32 12.44 -19.55 20.53
N ASN A 33 11.75 -20.07 21.56
CA ASN A 33 10.55 -19.52 22.24
C ASN A 33 10.62 -18.04 22.69
N GLN A 34 11.73 -17.35 22.45
CA GLN A 34 11.92 -15.92 22.71
C GLN A 34 11.80 -15.05 21.45
N LYS A 35 11.97 -15.62 20.24
CA LYS A 35 11.85 -14.87 18.99
C LYS A 35 10.39 -14.65 18.62
N ARG A 36 10.04 -13.39 18.39
CA ARG A 36 8.69 -12.98 18.04
C ARG A 36 8.76 -11.95 16.92
N PHE A 37 7.95 -12.17 15.90
CA PHE A 37 7.81 -11.25 14.78
C PHE A 37 6.40 -10.72 14.73
N VAL A 38 6.27 -9.45 14.38
CA VAL A 38 5.00 -8.83 14.04
C VAL A 38 4.95 -8.68 12.53
N GLU A 39 3.83 -9.06 11.94
CA GLU A 39 3.56 -8.90 10.53
C GLU A 39 2.28 -8.07 10.35
N ILE A 40 2.34 -7.03 9.53
CA ILE A 40 1.18 -6.19 9.21
C ILE A 40 1.06 -6.02 7.71
N THR A 41 -0.07 -6.41 7.15
CA THR A 41 -0.42 -6.11 5.76
C THR A 41 -1.21 -4.80 5.74
N MET A 42 -0.64 -3.77 5.13
CA MET A 42 -1.26 -2.47 4.90
C MET A 42 -1.74 -2.39 3.47
N VAL A 43 -2.93 -1.82 3.29
CA VAL A 43 -3.53 -1.53 1.99
C VAL A 43 -3.58 -0.02 1.83
N TYR A 44 -3.03 0.48 0.73
CA TYR A 44 -3.02 1.90 0.37
C TYR A 44 -3.76 2.10 -0.93
N HIS A 45 -4.65 3.08 -0.95
CA HIS A 45 -5.34 3.53 -2.15
C HIS A 45 -4.75 4.87 -2.57
N SER A 46 -4.27 4.93 -3.80
CA SER A 46 -3.68 6.12 -4.38
C SER A 46 -4.46 6.56 -5.60
N LEU A 47 -4.50 7.88 -5.81
CA LEU A 47 -5.06 8.50 -7.01
C LEU A 47 -3.95 9.32 -7.66
N LYS A 48 -3.46 8.87 -8.82
CA LYS A 48 -2.36 9.53 -9.53
C LYS A 48 -2.70 11.00 -9.83
N GLY A 49 -1.89 11.92 -9.32
CA GLY A 49 -2.05 13.36 -9.48
C GLY A 49 -2.91 14.05 -8.42
N LEU A 50 -3.33 13.34 -7.37
CA LEU A 50 -4.13 13.90 -6.28
C LEU A 50 -3.42 15.06 -5.56
N SER A 51 -2.12 14.93 -5.28
CA SER A 51 -1.31 16.00 -4.70
C SER A 51 -1.37 17.30 -5.52
N MET A 52 -1.33 17.17 -6.85
CA MET A 52 -1.48 18.31 -7.77
C MET A 52 -2.90 18.88 -7.74
N MET A 53 -3.94 18.05 -7.70
CA MET A 53 -5.34 18.51 -7.57
C MET A 53 -5.52 19.32 -6.28
N ARG A 54 -5.05 18.77 -5.14
CA ARG A 54 -5.09 19.46 -3.84
C ARG A 54 -4.35 20.79 -3.87
N SER A 55 -3.21 20.87 -4.55
CA SER A 55 -2.46 22.13 -4.69
C SER A 55 -3.22 23.23 -5.43
N ARG A 56 -4.22 22.86 -6.24
CA ARG A 56 -5.11 23.77 -6.96
C ARG A 56 -6.41 24.07 -6.20
N GLY A 57 -6.59 23.50 -5.02
CA GLY A 57 -7.84 23.59 -4.24
C GLY A 57 -8.94 22.67 -4.77
N GLU A 58 -8.59 21.65 -5.56
CA GLU A 58 -9.52 20.64 -6.05
C GLU A 58 -9.52 19.42 -5.12
N GLU A 59 -10.71 18.88 -4.82
CA GLU A 59 -10.87 17.60 -4.12
C GLU A 59 -11.45 16.56 -5.08
N PRO A 60 -10.98 15.29 -5.02
CA PRO A 60 -11.53 14.24 -5.86
C PRO A 60 -13.00 13.98 -5.49
N PRO A 61 -13.87 13.66 -6.47
CA PRO A 61 -15.25 13.30 -6.20
C PRO A 61 -15.36 12.06 -5.29
N LEU A 62 -16.35 12.04 -4.39
CA LEU A 62 -16.59 10.89 -3.50
C LEU A 62 -16.83 9.58 -4.27
N ASN A 63 -17.45 9.67 -5.44
CA ASN A 63 -17.76 8.56 -6.33
C ASN A 63 -16.70 8.32 -7.42
N MET A 64 -15.46 8.84 -7.25
CA MET A 64 -14.40 8.74 -8.26
C MET A 64 -14.13 7.31 -8.78
N GLY A 65 -14.33 6.27 -7.95
CA GLY A 65 -14.19 4.88 -8.39
C GLY A 65 -15.19 4.43 -9.46
N MET A 66 -16.32 5.14 -9.58
CA MET A 66 -17.37 4.90 -10.57
C MET A 66 -17.21 5.76 -11.83
N MET A 67 -16.26 6.69 -11.83
CA MET A 67 -16.07 7.68 -12.89
C MET A 67 -14.94 7.23 -13.85
N PRO A 68 -15.22 6.99 -15.15
CA PRO A 68 -14.24 6.45 -16.09
C PRO A 68 -12.92 7.23 -16.17
N GLU A 69 -12.96 8.56 -16.02
CA GLU A 69 -11.79 9.44 -16.07
C GLU A 69 -10.83 9.30 -14.87
N TYR A 70 -11.29 8.67 -13.78
CA TYR A 70 -10.50 8.40 -12.57
C TYR A 70 -10.13 6.92 -12.41
N GLN A 71 -10.92 5.99 -12.96
CA GLN A 71 -10.69 4.54 -12.83
C GLN A 71 -9.27 4.11 -13.19
N GLY A 72 -8.73 4.60 -14.32
CA GLY A 72 -7.36 4.29 -14.75
C GLY A 72 -6.24 4.94 -13.92
N LYS A 73 -6.58 5.86 -13.01
CA LYS A 73 -5.65 6.59 -12.14
C LYS A 73 -5.61 6.05 -10.71
N ILE A 74 -6.54 5.15 -10.37
CA ILE A 74 -6.59 4.52 -9.05
C ILE A 74 -5.63 3.33 -9.03
N SER A 75 -4.82 3.24 -7.98
CA SER A 75 -3.98 2.06 -7.72
C SER A 75 -4.09 1.65 -6.27
N VAL A 76 -4.23 0.34 -6.07
CA VAL A 76 -4.23 -0.30 -4.76
C VAL A 76 -2.87 -0.95 -4.55
N CYS A 77 -2.22 -0.57 -3.46
CA CYS A 77 -0.88 -1.02 -3.12
C CYS A 77 -0.92 -1.74 -1.77
N ASN A 78 -0.60 -3.02 -1.81
CA ASN A 78 -0.55 -3.88 -0.65
C ASN A 78 0.91 -4.09 -0.26
N TYR A 79 1.24 -3.75 0.99
CA TYR A 79 2.57 -3.98 1.55
C TYR A 79 2.45 -4.75 2.84
N ARG A 80 3.17 -5.86 2.92
CA ARG A 80 3.32 -6.63 4.14
C ARG A 80 4.65 -6.28 4.78
N PHE A 81 4.57 -5.64 5.93
CA PHE A 81 5.70 -5.28 6.75
C PHE A 81 5.90 -6.35 7.81
N ILE A 82 7.14 -6.77 8.00
CA ILE A 82 7.56 -7.66 9.07
C ILE A 82 8.66 -7.00 9.89
N ARG A 83 8.63 -7.21 11.20
CA ARG A 83 9.66 -6.74 12.13
C ARG A 83 9.79 -7.71 13.29
N GLU A 84 11.02 -7.91 13.76
CA GLU A 84 11.26 -8.60 15.04
C GLU A 84 10.88 -7.69 16.21
N PHE A 85 10.02 -8.18 17.11
CA PHE A 85 9.58 -7.44 18.31
C PHE A 85 9.98 -8.14 19.62
N THR A 86 10.99 -9.01 19.56
CA THR A 86 11.58 -9.64 20.74
C THR A 86 12.08 -8.60 21.74
N LYS A 87 11.86 -8.86 23.03
CA LYS A 87 12.25 -7.95 24.11
C LYS A 87 13.76 -7.71 24.08
N GLY A 88 14.16 -6.44 24.03
CA GLY A 88 15.57 -6.03 24.01
C GLY A 88 16.23 -6.06 22.63
N VAL A 89 15.49 -6.43 21.57
CA VAL A 89 15.98 -6.38 20.20
C VAL A 89 15.50 -5.09 19.53
N GLU A 90 16.45 -4.34 18.99
CA GLU A 90 16.16 -3.25 18.05
C GLU A 90 16.22 -3.81 16.63
N SER A 91 15.13 -3.67 15.89
CA SER A 91 14.96 -4.24 14.55
C SER A 91 14.22 -3.26 13.65
N GLN A 92 14.44 -3.37 12.34
CA GLN A 92 13.83 -2.52 11.33
C GLN A 92 12.61 -3.21 10.70
N TRP A 93 11.68 -2.40 10.21
CA TRP A 93 10.60 -2.91 9.37
C TRP A 93 11.14 -3.28 7.99
N THR A 94 10.84 -4.48 7.55
CA THR A 94 11.16 -4.96 6.20
C THR A 94 9.86 -5.26 5.46
N VAL A 95 9.80 -4.97 4.17
CA VAL A 95 8.70 -5.42 3.32
C VAL A 95 9.02 -6.83 2.83
N ASN A 96 8.21 -7.82 3.18
CA ASN A 96 8.40 -9.22 2.73
C ASN A 96 7.42 -9.62 1.61
N LEU A 97 6.35 -8.87 1.40
CA LEU A 97 5.42 -9.04 0.29
C LEU A 97 4.93 -7.68 -0.18
N LEU A 98 4.89 -7.50 -1.50
CA LEU A 98 4.30 -6.34 -2.14
C LEU A 98 3.41 -6.77 -3.31
N ASN A 99 2.30 -6.08 -3.51
CA ASN A 99 1.41 -6.30 -4.64
C ASN A 99 0.73 -4.98 -5.00
N HIS A 100 0.86 -4.56 -6.27
CA HIS A 100 0.20 -3.39 -6.82
C HIS A 100 -0.76 -3.84 -7.91
N PHE A 101 -1.95 -3.26 -7.93
CA PHE A 101 -2.90 -3.49 -9.00
C PHE A 101 -3.81 -2.28 -9.20
N LYS A 102 -4.44 -2.18 -10.37
CA LYS A 102 -5.49 -1.21 -10.64
C LYS A 102 -6.83 -1.92 -10.58
N PRO A 103 -7.81 -1.42 -9.82
CA PRO A 103 -9.16 -1.99 -9.83
C PRO A 103 -9.77 -2.07 -11.24
N ALA A 104 -9.43 -1.10 -12.10
CA ALA A 104 -9.91 -1.05 -13.48
C ALA A 104 -9.48 -2.26 -14.33
N ASP A 105 -8.36 -2.92 -13.99
CA ASP A 105 -7.87 -4.10 -14.73
C ASP A 105 -8.73 -5.36 -14.45
N TYR A 106 -9.68 -5.28 -13.50
CA TYR A 106 -10.58 -6.35 -13.08
C TYR A 106 -12.06 -6.03 -13.33
N LEU A 107 -12.34 -4.94 -14.06
CA LEU A 107 -13.69 -4.64 -14.53
C LEU A 107 -13.86 -5.33 -15.90
N ASP A 108 -14.75 -6.32 -15.98
CA ASP A 108 -15.10 -7.03 -17.22
C ASP A 108 -15.71 -6.11 -18.30
#